data_AF-A0A6P8ISR9-F1
#
_entry.id   AF-A0A6P8ISR9-F1
#
_cell.length_a   1.000
_cell.length_b   1.000
_cell.length_c   1.000
_cell.angle_alpha   90.00
_cell.angle_beta   90.00
_cell.angle_gamma   90.00
#
_symmetry.space_group_name_H-M   'P 1'
#
loop_
_entity.id
_entity.type
_entity.pdbx_description
1 polymer ?
#
loop_
_entity_poly.entity_id
_entity_poly.type
_entity_poly.pdbx_seq_one_letter_code
_entity_poly.pdbx_strand_id
1 'polypeptide(L)'
;MDPNHDQNNIEDEIRRNKERIASLERDLKESLRSNEDLKDRINALKEEIQNLKDKNELLNKQLQEMKDDNESIKKRMEILEKENDYHKAMLIIVQIGTAIQRNLCKYVLGECFKEQNFYKFKDIDKYVQQDLRHDRKAQESARNRLAEIREKIPWDQRLVDSLKNLKQARNGIAHPDLSSENIQQATDYLKKENILDEGMVHNVNELKRLWKTTEELLNRAAGGSEDGPEGGTMDLSTTEQSQDTYVSRSTGGPEDDPEGGTMDLSTAGRQNQDTFARGATGGHYLHTKA
;
A
#
# COMPACT_ATOMS: atom_id res chain seq x y z
N MET A 1 43.30 -107.27 27.16
CA MET A 1 42.47 -106.08 26.91
C MET A 1 41.13 -106.36 27.54
N ASP A 2 40.70 -105.50 28.47
CA ASP A 2 39.52 -105.73 29.32
C ASP A 2 38.27 -105.13 28.63
N PRO A 3 37.34 -105.96 28.10
CA PRO A 3 36.22 -105.49 27.29
C PRO A 3 35.31 -104.50 28.02
N ASN A 4 35.26 -104.56 29.36
CA ASN A 4 34.43 -103.68 30.19
C ASN A 4 34.97 -102.25 30.31
N HIS A 5 36.29 -102.04 30.15
CA HIS A 5 36.89 -100.70 30.23
C HIS A 5 36.61 -99.89 28.96
N ASP A 6 36.69 -100.53 27.80
CA ASP A 6 36.41 -99.91 26.50
C ASP A 6 34.92 -99.57 26.36
N GLN A 7 34.04 -100.42 26.87
CA GLN A 7 32.59 -100.20 26.83
C GLN A 7 32.16 -99.01 27.71
N ASN A 8 32.72 -98.87 28.92
CA ASN A 8 32.45 -97.72 29.79
C ASN A 8 32.94 -96.39 29.19
N ASN A 9 34.08 -96.39 28.50
CA ASN A 9 34.61 -95.20 27.82
C ASN A 9 33.70 -94.75 26.66
N ILE A 10 33.18 -95.71 25.89
CA ILE A 10 32.22 -95.46 24.80
C ILE A 10 30.90 -94.88 25.36
N GLU A 11 30.38 -95.41 26.47
CA GLU A 11 29.16 -94.90 27.10
C GLU A 11 29.30 -93.46 27.62
N ASP A 12 30.44 -93.13 28.24
CA ASP A 12 30.75 -91.77 28.68
C ASP A 12 30.88 -90.79 27.51
N GLU A 13 31.46 -91.22 26.40
CA GLU A 13 31.56 -90.41 25.17
C GLU A 13 30.18 -90.19 24.52
N ILE A 14 29.34 -91.22 24.47
CA ILE A 14 27.94 -91.10 24.03
C ILE A 14 27.19 -90.10 24.90
N ARG A 15 27.36 -90.14 26.24
CA ARG A 15 26.72 -89.17 27.15
C ARG A 15 27.18 -87.74 26.86
N ARG A 16 28.49 -87.51 26.74
CA ARG A 16 29.05 -86.18 26.39
C ARG A 16 28.54 -85.67 25.05
N ASN A 17 28.44 -86.54 24.05
CA ASN A 17 27.92 -86.18 22.73
C ASN A 17 26.43 -85.87 22.78
N LYS A 18 25.62 -86.59 23.56
CA LYS A 18 24.20 -86.26 23.78
C LYS A 18 24.02 -84.88 24.43
N GLU A 19 24.83 -84.56 25.44
CA GLU A 19 24.81 -83.24 26.09
C GLU A 19 25.22 -82.12 25.13
N ARG A 20 26.25 -82.34 24.30
CA ARG A 20 26.66 -81.40 23.25
C ARG A 20 25.57 -81.18 22.21
N ILE A 21 24.92 -82.25 21.73
CA ILE A 21 23.79 -82.16 20.79
C ILE A 21 22.66 -81.33 21.40
N ALA A 22 22.26 -81.62 22.63
CA ALA A 22 21.19 -80.88 23.31
C ALA A 22 21.54 -79.40 23.56
N SER A 23 22.83 -79.06 23.75
CA SER A 23 23.27 -77.66 23.82
C SER A 23 23.17 -76.98 22.46
N LEU A 24 23.69 -77.63 21.40
CA LEU A 24 23.65 -77.09 20.05
C LEU A 24 22.22 -76.90 19.54
N GLU A 25 21.29 -77.81 19.88
CA GLU A 25 19.88 -77.67 19.54
C GLU A 25 19.23 -76.46 20.22
N ARG A 26 19.59 -76.17 21.48
CA ARG A 26 19.13 -74.97 22.19
C ARG A 26 19.66 -73.71 21.54
N ASP A 27 20.97 -73.66 21.27
CA ASP A 27 21.61 -72.50 20.65
C ASP A 27 21.06 -72.24 19.23
N LEU A 28 20.81 -73.30 18.47
CA LEU A 28 20.17 -73.20 17.15
C LEU A 28 18.76 -72.62 17.25
N LYS A 29 17.95 -73.08 18.22
CA LYS A 29 16.60 -72.58 18.43
C LYS A 29 16.58 -71.12 18.85
N GLU A 30 17.51 -70.70 19.70
CA GLU A 30 17.68 -69.31 20.11
C GLU A 30 18.10 -68.43 18.93
N SER A 31 19.08 -68.88 18.14
CA SER A 31 19.54 -68.19 16.94
C SER A 31 18.43 -68.01 15.90
N LEU A 32 17.59 -69.03 15.69
CA LEU A 32 16.43 -68.96 14.79
C LEU A 32 15.41 -67.91 15.25
N ARG A 33 15.12 -67.84 16.56
CA ARG A 33 14.22 -66.81 17.13
C ARG A 33 14.79 -65.41 16.93
N SER A 34 16.06 -65.22 17.24
CA SER A 34 16.73 -63.93 17.06
C SER A 34 16.74 -63.49 15.58
N ASN A 35 16.86 -64.44 14.64
CA ASN A 35 16.81 -64.14 13.22
C ASN A 35 15.42 -63.66 12.76
N GLU A 36 14.34 -64.28 13.26
CA GLU A 36 12.98 -63.81 12.96
C GLU A 36 12.72 -62.41 13.54
N ASP A 37 13.13 -62.14 14.78
CA ASP A 37 13.02 -60.80 15.39
C ASP A 37 13.78 -59.73 14.57
N LEU A 38 14.98 -60.07 14.08
CA LEU A 38 15.77 -59.16 13.23
C LEU A 38 15.08 -58.90 11.89
N LYS A 39 14.46 -59.92 11.30
CA LYS A 39 13.72 -59.80 10.04
C LYS A 39 12.50 -58.91 10.17
N ASP A 40 11.76 -59.01 11.28
CA ASP A 40 10.64 -58.12 11.58
C ASP A 40 11.10 -56.68 11.75
N ARG A 41 12.20 -56.45 12.49
CA ARG A 41 12.80 -55.11 12.64
C ARG A 41 13.26 -54.53 11.30
N ILE A 42 13.84 -55.35 10.42
CA ILE A 42 14.24 -54.93 9.07
C ILE A 42 13.03 -54.50 8.25
N ASN A 43 11.91 -55.22 8.34
CA ASN A 43 10.69 -54.87 7.61
C ASN A 43 10.07 -53.57 8.12
N ALA A 44 9.99 -53.39 9.45
CA ALA A 44 9.50 -52.15 10.05
C ALA A 44 10.35 -50.94 9.63
N LEU A 45 11.69 -51.07 9.64
CA LEU A 45 12.59 -50.02 9.19
C LEU A 45 12.45 -49.70 7.70
N LYS A 46 12.18 -50.70 6.85
CA LYS A 46 11.92 -50.48 5.42
C LYS A 46 10.65 -49.65 5.20
N GLU A 47 9.59 -49.94 5.94
CA GLU A 47 8.34 -49.17 5.88
C GLU A 47 8.55 -47.72 6.34
N GLU A 48 9.30 -47.51 7.42
CA GLU A 48 9.63 -46.18 7.93
C GLU A 48 10.46 -45.38 6.92
N ILE A 49 11.47 -46.00 6.31
CA ILE A 49 12.28 -45.38 5.25
C ILE A 49 11.41 -44.97 4.06
N GLN A 50 10.46 -45.81 3.65
CA GLN A 50 9.57 -45.49 2.54
C GLN A 50 8.65 -44.30 2.88
N ASN A 51 8.06 -44.28 4.08
CA ASN A 51 7.23 -43.17 4.53
C ASN A 51 8.02 -41.85 4.59
N LEU A 52 9.24 -41.89 5.15
CA LEU A 52 10.11 -40.72 5.19
C LEU A 52 10.48 -40.22 3.79
N LYS A 53 10.66 -41.13 2.82
CA LYS A 53 10.92 -40.77 1.44
C LYS A 53 9.73 -40.05 0.80
N ASP A 54 8.53 -40.57 0.99
CA ASP A 54 7.29 -39.98 0.44
C ASP A 54 7.03 -38.60 1.06
N LYS A 55 7.24 -38.47 2.38
CA LYS A 55 7.13 -37.18 3.09
C LYS A 55 8.15 -36.17 2.60
N ASN A 56 9.39 -36.59 2.33
CA ASN A 56 10.43 -35.71 1.80
C ASN A 56 10.10 -35.24 0.37
N GLU A 57 9.56 -36.12 -0.47
CA GLU A 57 9.08 -35.72 -1.80
C GLU A 57 7.96 -34.67 -1.72
N LEU A 58 6.99 -34.86 -0.82
CA LEU A 58 5.91 -33.90 -0.59
C LEU A 58 6.45 -32.55 -0.11
N LEU A 59 7.35 -32.55 0.88
CA LEU A 59 7.97 -31.33 1.40
C LEU A 59 8.76 -30.59 0.32
N ASN A 60 9.45 -31.30 -0.57
CA ASN A 60 10.18 -30.68 -1.68
C ASN A 60 9.22 -30.01 -2.69
N LYS A 61 8.06 -30.62 -2.96
CA LYS A 61 7.03 -30.00 -3.81
C LYS A 61 6.50 -28.71 -3.19
N GLN A 62 6.12 -28.77 -1.90
CA GLN A 62 5.66 -27.58 -1.16
C GLN A 62 6.72 -26.47 -1.10
N LEU A 63 8.00 -26.84 -0.92
CA LEU A 63 9.10 -25.88 -0.93
C LEU A 63 9.24 -25.19 -2.28
N GLN A 64 9.06 -25.92 -3.38
CA GLN A 64 9.12 -25.34 -4.72
C GLN A 64 7.94 -24.39 -4.98
N GLU A 65 6.73 -24.78 -4.59
CA GLU A 65 5.54 -23.91 -4.68
C GLU A 65 5.73 -22.61 -3.90
N MET A 66 6.22 -22.69 -2.65
CA MET A 66 6.50 -21.50 -1.85
C MET A 66 7.57 -20.59 -2.48
N LYS A 67 8.57 -21.16 -3.16
CA LYS A 67 9.58 -20.36 -3.88
C LYS A 67 8.96 -19.61 -5.05
N ASP A 68 8.09 -20.26 -5.80
CA ASP A 68 7.42 -19.67 -6.97
C ASP A 68 6.45 -18.56 -6.53
N ASP A 69 5.70 -18.79 -5.45
CA ASP A 69 4.81 -17.78 -4.86
C ASP A 69 5.59 -16.57 -4.34
N ASN A 70 6.73 -16.79 -3.66
CA ASN A 70 7.56 -15.71 -3.14
C ASN A 70 8.13 -14.83 -4.27
N GLU A 71 8.56 -15.44 -5.38
CA GLU A 71 9.02 -14.72 -6.57
C GLU A 71 7.88 -13.91 -7.22
N SER A 72 6.67 -14.47 -7.26
CA SER A 72 5.47 -13.76 -7.74
C SER A 72 5.11 -12.55 -6.86
N ILE A 73 5.13 -12.73 -5.53
CA ILE A 73 4.88 -11.66 -4.56
C ILE A 73 5.91 -10.55 -4.71
N LYS A 74 7.19 -10.88 -4.84
CA LYS A 74 8.27 -9.90 -5.03
C LYS A 74 8.03 -9.02 -6.26
N LYS A 75 7.67 -9.62 -7.41
CA LYS A 75 7.32 -8.87 -8.62
C LYS A 75 6.12 -7.95 -8.42
N ARG A 76 5.09 -8.41 -7.70
CA ARG A 76 3.91 -7.58 -7.38
C ARG A 76 4.27 -6.42 -6.46
N MET A 77 5.15 -6.64 -5.47
CA MET A 77 5.64 -5.56 -4.61
C MET A 77 6.39 -4.50 -5.40
N GLU A 78 7.29 -4.88 -6.31
CA GLU A 78 8.01 -3.93 -7.18
C GLU A 78 7.05 -3.09 -8.05
N ILE A 79 5.95 -3.67 -8.53
CA ILE A 79 4.92 -2.94 -9.28
C ILE A 79 4.19 -1.96 -8.36
N LEU A 80 3.75 -2.40 -7.19
CA LEU A 80 3.03 -1.55 -6.23
C LEU A 80 3.89 -0.40 -5.71
N GLU A 81 5.19 -0.61 -5.48
CA GLU A 81 6.13 0.44 -5.11
C GLU A 81 6.21 1.52 -6.19
N LYS A 82 6.31 1.13 -7.46
CA LYS A 82 6.29 2.06 -8.60
C LYS A 82 4.97 2.82 -8.71
N GLU A 83 3.83 2.14 -8.57
CA GLU A 83 2.52 2.78 -8.56
C GLU A 83 2.38 3.77 -7.40
N ASN A 84 2.90 3.43 -6.23
CA ASN A 84 2.89 4.32 -5.06
C ASN A 84 3.73 5.58 -5.29
N ASP A 85 4.94 5.44 -5.85
CA ASP A 85 5.80 6.57 -6.18
C ASP A 85 5.18 7.48 -7.24
N TYR A 86 4.54 6.89 -8.26
CA TYR A 86 3.73 7.62 -9.23
C TYR A 86 2.62 8.44 -8.57
N HIS A 87 1.81 7.81 -7.72
CA HIS A 87 0.71 8.51 -7.04
C HIS A 87 1.23 9.62 -6.12
N LYS A 88 2.32 9.40 -5.37
CA LYS A 88 2.94 10.44 -4.54
C LYS A 88 3.39 11.64 -5.36
N ALA A 89 4.09 11.40 -6.47
CA ALA A 89 4.55 12.48 -7.34
C ALA A 89 3.37 13.26 -7.94
N MET A 90 2.34 12.56 -8.43
CA MET A 90 1.12 13.20 -8.95
C MET A 90 0.40 14.03 -7.90
N LEU A 91 0.31 13.54 -6.66
CA LEU A 91 -0.32 14.26 -5.56
C LEU A 91 0.42 15.55 -5.21
N ILE A 92 1.76 15.56 -5.25
CA ILE A 92 2.58 16.77 -5.07
C ILE A 92 2.26 17.77 -6.18
N ILE A 93 2.28 17.35 -7.45
CA ILE A 93 2.03 18.23 -8.60
C ILE A 93 0.64 18.86 -8.54
N VAL A 94 -0.40 18.09 -8.20
CA VAL A 94 -1.76 18.58 -8.03
C VAL A 94 -1.88 19.56 -6.86
N GLN A 95 -1.16 19.29 -5.77
CA GLN A 95 -1.22 20.12 -4.56
C GLN A 95 -0.71 21.54 -4.81
N ILE A 96 0.20 21.75 -5.76
CA ILE A 96 0.68 23.09 -6.17
C ILE A 96 -0.49 24.00 -6.54
N GLY A 97 -1.40 23.51 -7.39
CA GLY A 97 -2.57 24.29 -7.84
C GLY A 97 -3.52 24.64 -6.69
N THR A 98 -3.70 23.73 -5.73
CA THR A 98 -4.53 23.96 -4.54
C THR A 98 -3.89 25.00 -3.62
N ALA A 99 -2.58 24.88 -3.37
CA ALA A 99 -1.83 25.81 -2.54
C ALA A 99 -1.86 27.22 -3.13
N ILE A 100 -1.60 27.37 -4.43
CA ILE A 100 -1.69 28.67 -5.13
C ILE A 100 -3.08 29.28 -4.94
N GLN A 101 -4.16 28.53 -5.21
CA GLN A 101 -5.52 29.06 -5.05
C GLN A 101 -5.81 29.49 -3.61
N ARG A 102 -5.39 28.68 -2.64
CA ARG A 102 -5.57 28.97 -1.21
C ARG A 102 -4.81 30.23 -0.81
N ASN A 103 -3.53 30.33 -1.19
CA ASN A 103 -2.66 31.45 -0.86
C ASN A 103 -3.19 32.76 -1.44
N LEU A 104 -3.63 32.75 -2.69
CA LEU A 104 -4.22 33.92 -3.31
C LEU A 104 -5.51 34.37 -2.60
N CYS A 105 -6.39 33.43 -2.24
CA CYS A 105 -7.60 33.77 -1.49
C CYS A 105 -7.26 34.31 -0.08
N LYS A 106 -6.30 33.69 0.61
CA LYS A 106 -5.84 34.11 1.93
C LYS A 106 -5.21 35.49 1.89
N TYR A 107 -4.37 35.76 0.90
CA TYR A 107 -3.76 37.07 0.70
C TYR A 107 -4.82 38.15 0.47
N VAL A 108 -5.83 37.92 -0.39
CA VAL A 108 -6.89 38.91 -0.67
C VAL A 108 -7.82 39.12 0.52
N LEU A 109 -8.24 38.06 1.20
CA LEU A 109 -9.21 38.15 2.29
C LEU A 109 -8.57 38.55 3.63
N GLY A 110 -7.26 38.36 3.80
CA GLY A 110 -6.54 38.65 5.04
C GLY A 110 -7.14 37.92 6.24
N GLU A 111 -7.38 38.65 7.33
CA GLU A 111 -7.95 38.11 8.58
C GLU A 111 -9.35 37.49 8.42
N CYS A 112 -10.08 37.83 7.35
CA CYS A 112 -11.40 37.24 7.07
C CYS A 112 -11.33 35.90 6.33
N PHE A 113 -10.13 35.43 5.98
CA PHE A 113 -9.93 34.10 5.41
C PHE A 113 -10.20 33.01 6.46
N LYS A 114 -11.10 32.07 6.15
CA LYS A 114 -11.43 30.95 7.03
C LYS A 114 -10.75 29.67 6.56
N GLU A 115 -9.84 29.13 7.37
CA GLU A 115 -9.07 27.93 7.01
C GLU A 115 -9.97 26.71 6.68
N GLN A 116 -11.14 26.61 7.30
CA GLN A 116 -12.09 25.51 7.07
C GLN A 116 -12.93 25.65 5.79
N ASN A 117 -12.90 26.80 5.13
CA ASN A 117 -13.71 27.05 3.93
C ASN A 117 -12.98 26.66 2.64
N PHE A 118 -13.74 26.07 1.71
CA PHE A 118 -13.26 25.76 0.37
C PHE A 118 -13.41 26.95 -0.57
N TYR A 119 -12.45 27.88 -0.52
CA TYR A 119 -12.38 29.02 -1.42
C TYR A 119 -11.93 28.60 -2.83
N LYS A 120 -12.55 29.19 -3.85
CA LYS A 120 -12.11 29.09 -5.25
C LYS A 120 -11.72 30.47 -5.74
N PHE A 121 -10.47 30.66 -6.16
CA PHE A 121 -9.99 31.99 -6.53
C PHE A 121 -10.83 32.68 -7.63
N LYS A 122 -11.40 31.91 -8.57
CA LYS A 122 -12.33 32.45 -9.58
C LYS A 122 -13.58 33.15 -9.03
N ASP A 123 -13.94 32.86 -7.78
CA ASP A 123 -15.10 33.42 -7.08
C ASP A 123 -14.68 34.49 -6.06
N ILE A 124 -13.42 34.95 -6.08
CA ILE A 124 -12.85 35.87 -5.07
C ILE A 124 -13.62 37.17 -4.92
N ASP A 125 -14.11 37.74 -6.03
CA ASP A 125 -14.92 38.97 -5.99
C ASP A 125 -16.22 38.78 -5.18
N LYS A 126 -16.83 37.58 -5.23
CA LYS A 126 -18.02 37.25 -4.43
C LYS A 126 -17.66 37.17 -2.95
N TYR A 127 -16.53 36.54 -2.61
CA TYR A 127 -16.08 36.44 -1.22
C TYR A 127 -15.76 37.81 -0.64
N VAL A 128 -15.08 38.68 -1.40
CA VAL A 128 -14.84 40.08 -0.98
C VAL A 128 -16.16 40.81 -0.72
N GLN A 129 -17.18 40.61 -1.56
CA GLN A 129 -18.49 41.25 -1.35
C GLN A 129 -19.25 40.68 -0.15
N GLN A 130 -19.21 39.36 0.08
CA GLN A 130 -20.01 38.68 1.09
C GLN A 130 -19.37 38.65 2.48
N ASP A 131 -18.09 38.30 2.54
CA ASP A 131 -17.35 38.10 3.79
C ASP A 131 -16.94 39.44 4.41
N LEU A 132 -16.65 40.45 3.57
CA LEU A 132 -16.28 41.80 4.02
C LEU A 132 -17.43 42.81 3.92
N ARG A 133 -18.69 42.35 3.77
CA ARG A 133 -19.87 43.20 3.49
C ARG A 133 -20.05 44.39 4.45
N HIS A 134 -19.59 44.24 5.69
CA HIS A 134 -19.78 45.21 6.76
C HIS A 134 -18.56 46.10 7.02
N ASP A 135 -17.44 45.87 6.32
CA ASP A 135 -16.22 46.66 6.45
C ASP A 135 -15.77 47.20 5.09
N ARG A 136 -16.15 48.45 4.82
CA ARG A 136 -15.82 49.14 3.57
C ARG A 136 -14.31 49.35 3.39
N LYS A 137 -13.57 49.57 4.48
CA LYS A 137 -12.11 49.75 4.43
C LYS A 137 -11.42 48.42 4.11
N ALA A 138 -11.85 47.34 4.73
CA ALA A 138 -11.33 46.00 4.41
C ALA A 138 -11.67 45.57 2.97
N GLN A 139 -12.86 45.91 2.45
CA GLN A 139 -13.19 45.68 1.03
C GLN A 139 -12.27 46.43 0.09
N GLU A 140 -12.00 47.70 0.36
CA GLU A 140 -11.10 48.52 -0.48
C GLU A 140 -9.67 47.99 -0.42
N SER A 141 -9.18 47.62 0.76
CA SER A 141 -7.89 46.94 0.94
C SER A 141 -7.82 45.59 0.19
N ALA A 142 -8.88 44.77 0.24
CA ALA A 142 -8.94 43.51 -0.50
C ALA A 142 -8.93 43.72 -2.03
N ARG A 143 -9.61 44.77 -2.52
CA ARG A 143 -9.57 45.14 -3.95
C ARG A 143 -8.18 45.62 -4.38
N ASN A 144 -7.48 46.35 -3.53
CA ASN A 144 -6.10 46.78 -3.80
C ASN A 144 -5.15 45.57 -3.86
N ARG A 145 -5.25 44.64 -2.90
CA ARG A 145 -4.48 43.37 -2.92
C ARG A 145 -4.80 42.51 -4.14
N LEU A 146 -6.07 42.48 -4.58
CA LEU A 146 -6.46 41.78 -5.80
C LEU A 146 -5.89 42.44 -7.07
N ALA A 147 -5.82 43.78 -7.11
CA ALA A 147 -5.15 44.50 -8.20
C ALA A 147 -3.65 44.21 -8.23
N GLU A 148 -2.99 44.16 -7.06
CA GLU A 148 -1.58 43.78 -6.94
C GLU A 148 -1.32 42.35 -7.45
N ILE A 149 -2.18 41.38 -7.12
CA ILE A 149 -2.08 40.01 -7.67
C ILE A 149 -2.19 40.02 -9.20
N ARG A 150 -3.11 40.82 -9.76
CA ARG A 150 -3.32 40.90 -11.22
C ARG A 150 -2.13 41.50 -11.94
N GLU A 151 -1.37 42.38 -11.27
CA GLU A 151 -0.14 42.96 -11.80
C GLU A 151 1.06 42.01 -11.68
N LYS A 152 1.22 41.35 -10.53
CA LYS A 152 2.39 40.50 -10.24
C LYS A 152 2.36 39.13 -10.90
N ILE A 153 1.16 38.58 -11.16
CA ILE A 153 1.01 37.25 -11.75
C ILE A 153 0.62 37.39 -13.22
N PRO A 154 1.41 36.85 -14.17
CA PRO A 154 1.04 36.84 -15.57
C PRO A 154 -0.08 35.81 -15.82
N TRP A 155 -1.32 36.30 -15.91
CA TRP A 155 -2.53 35.49 -16.10
C TRP A 155 -2.73 35.04 -17.56
N ASP A 156 -1.76 34.34 -18.13
CA ASP A 156 -1.91 33.79 -19.48
C ASP A 156 -2.80 32.53 -19.51
N GLN A 157 -3.28 32.18 -20.72
CA GLN A 157 -4.15 31.02 -20.90
C GLN A 157 -3.47 29.71 -20.49
N ARG A 158 -2.14 29.63 -20.67
CA ARG A 158 -1.34 28.44 -20.37
C ARG A 158 -1.30 28.16 -18.87
N LEU A 159 -1.17 29.19 -18.04
CA LEU A 159 -1.25 29.09 -16.59
C LEU A 159 -2.65 28.65 -16.15
N VAL A 160 -3.69 29.26 -16.72
CA VAL A 160 -5.09 28.91 -16.42
C VAL A 160 -5.36 27.44 -16.75
N ASP A 161 -4.91 26.98 -17.91
CA ASP A 161 -5.06 25.58 -18.34
C ASP A 161 -4.27 24.63 -17.44
N SER A 162 -3.05 25.00 -17.05
CA SER A 162 -2.23 24.22 -16.12
C SER A 162 -2.94 24.03 -14.78
N LEU A 163 -3.47 25.10 -14.18
CA LEU A 163 -4.24 25.02 -12.93
C LEU A 163 -5.53 24.20 -13.08
N LYS A 164 -6.20 24.27 -14.25
CA LYS A 164 -7.41 23.49 -14.53
C LYS A 164 -7.10 21.99 -14.65
N ASN A 165 -6.02 21.64 -15.35
CA ASN A 165 -5.58 20.26 -15.51
C ASN A 165 -5.19 19.65 -14.15
N LEU A 166 -4.47 20.39 -13.32
CA LEU A 166 -4.15 19.95 -11.95
C LEU A 166 -5.40 19.67 -11.12
N LYS A 167 -6.41 20.54 -11.23
CA LYS A 167 -7.68 20.34 -10.52
C LYS A 167 -8.40 19.07 -10.98
N GLN A 168 -8.32 18.70 -12.26
CA GLN A 168 -8.96 17.50 -12.79
C GLN A 168 -8.27 16.21 -12.32
N ALA A 169 -6.96 16.27 -12.08
CA ALA A 169 -6.16 15.14 -11.58
C ALA A 169 -6.30 14.89 -10.07
N ARG A 170 -7.25 15.54 -9.38
CA ARG A 170 -7.37 15.49 -7.91
C ARG A 170 -8.09 14.24 -7.40
N ASN A 171 -7.38 13.40 -6.65
CA ASN A 171 -7.96 12.44 -5.70
C ASN A 171 -8.04 13.09 -4.31
N GLY A 172 -9.23 13.13 -3.71
CA GLY A 172 -9.55 14.07 -2.61
C GLY A 172 -9.05 13.74 -1.20
N ILE A 173 -8.11 12.80 -0.97
CA ILE A 173 -7.89 12.25 0.39
C ILE A 173 -6.43 12.26 0.91
N ALA A 174 -5.39 12.55 0.12
CA ALA A 174 -4.03 12.58 0.67
C ALA A 174 -3.12 13.52 -0.12
N HIS A 175 -2.86 14.73 0.38
CA HIS A 175 -1.88 15.63 -0.24
C HIS A 175 -0.73 15.88 0.74
N PRO A 176 0.53 15.65 0.34
CA PRO A 176 1.70 15.94 1.17
C PRO A 176 1.95 17.46 1.26
N ASP A 177 2.74 17.86 2.25
CA ASP A 177 3.25 19.23 2.36
C ASP A 177 4.06 19.60 1.11
N LEU A 178 4.04 20.88 0.72
CA LEU A 178 4.79 21.36 -0.43
C LEU A 178 6.13 21.96 -0.01
N SER A 179 7.19 21.57 -0.71
CA SER A 179 8.49 22.21 -0.65
C SER A 179 9.07 22.35 -2.07
N SER A 180 10.01 23.26 -2.25
CA SER A 180 10.67 23.45 -3.55
C SER A 180 11.37 22.16 -4.01
N GLU A 181 11.91 21.40 -3.07
CA GLU A 181 12.63 20.14 -3.25
C GLU A 181 11.67 19.03 -3.65
N ASN A 182 10.57 18.85 -2.93
CA ASN A 182 9.64 17.75 -3.23
C ASN A 182 8.88 17.97 -4.55
N ILE A 183 8.57 19.22 -4.92
CA ILE A 183 8.03 19.57 -6.23
C ILE A 183 9.05 19.20 -7.32
N GLN A 184 10.34 19.49 -7.10
CA GLN A 184 11.38 19.15 -8.07
C GLN A 184 11.53 17.65 -8.23
N GLN A 185 11.61 16.91 -7.12
CA GLN A 185 11.72 15.46 -7.12
C GLN A 185 10.53 14.80 -7.84
N ALA A 186 9.31 15.27 -7.58
CA ALA A 186 8.11 14.80 -8.27
C ALA A 186 8.16 15.09 -9.77
N THR A 187 8.61 16.29 -10.15
CA THR A 187 8.76 16.68 -11.56
C THR A 187 9.80 15.82 -12.28
N ASP A 188 10.96 15.61 -11.66
CA ASP A 188 12.06 14.83 -12.23
C ASP A 188 11.69 13.36 -12.36
N TYR A 189 11.00 12.80 -11.34
CA TYR A 189 10.46 11.45 -11.38
C TYR A 189 9.48 11.27 -12.55
N LEU A 190 8.45 12.13 -12.65
CA LEU A 190 7.43 11.98 -13.69
C LEU A 190 7.99 12.26 -15.10
N LYS A 191 9.01 13.12 -15.22
CA LYS A 191 9.76 13.30 -16.48
C LYS A 191 10.53 12.03 -16.85
N LYS A 192 11.23 11.42 -15.90
CA LYS A 192 12.01 10.19 -16.11
C LYS A 192 11.12 9.03 -16.56
N GLU A 193 9.92 8.93 -15.98
CA GLU A 193 8.91 7.93 -16.34
C GLU A 193 8.13 8.29 -17.63
N ASN A 194 8.53 9.35 -18.35
CA ASN A 194 7.91 9.85 -19.59
C ASN A 194 6.42 10.20 -19.46
N ILE A 195 5.98 10.57 -18.26
CA ILE A 195 4.61 11.02 -17.99
C ILE A 195 4.48 12.51 -18.27
N LEU A 196 5.49 13.30 -17.89
CA LEU A 196 5.57 14.72 -18.24
C LEU A 196 6.46 14.90 -19.47
N ASP A 197 5.89 15.45 -20.54
CA ASP A 197 6.68 15.97 -21.65
C ASP A 197 7.39 17.28 -21.29
N GLU A 198 8.29 17.77 -22.15
CA GLU A 198 9.07 18.99 -21.89
C GLU A 198 8.18 20.23 -21.68
N GLY A 199 7.05 20.32 -22.39
CA GLY A 199 6.10 21.41 -22.23
C GLY A 199 5.40 21.37 -20.88
N MET A 200 5.02 20.18 -20.42
CA MET A 200 4.42 19.94 -19.11
C MET A 200 5.43 20.19 -17.98
N VAL A 201 6.68 19.77 -18.13
CA VAL A 201 7.75 20.09 -17.16
C VAL A 201 7.93 21.60 -17.02
N HIS A 202 7.92 22.33 -18.13
CA HIS A 202 7.95 23.79 -18.08
C HIS A 202 6.72 24.36 -17.36
N ASN A 203 5.51 23.83 -17.62
CA ASN A 203 4.29 24.27 -16.91
C ASN A 203 4.41 24.06 -15.40
N VAL A 204 4.93 22.91 -14.96
CA VAL A 204 5.12 22.61 -13.54
C VAL A 204 6.16 23.55 -12.91
N ASN A 205 7.25 23.86 -13.61
CA ASN A 205 8.25 24.81 -13.12
C ASN A 205 7.69 26.24 -13.01
N GLU A 206 6.85 26.67 -13.95
CA GLU A 206 6.13 27.94 -13.85
C GLU A 206 5.18 27.96 -12.65
N LEU A 207 4.42 26.87 -12.44
CA LEU A 207 3.56 26.74 -11.28
C LEU A 207 4.35 26.75 -9.96
N LYS A 208 5.50 26.10 -9.91
CA LYS A 208 6.43 26.16 -8.76
C LYS A 208 6.88 27.59 -8.46
N ARG A 209 7.25 28.35 -9.50
CA ARG A 209 7.64 29.75 -9.38
C ARG A 209 6.48 30.60 -8.83
N LEU A 210 5.28 30.41 -9.37
CA LEU A 210 4.09 31.12 -8.91
C LEU A 210 3.71 30.79 -7.48
N TRP A 211 3.78 29.51 -7.09
CA TRP A 211 3.58 29.11 -5.71
C TRP A 211 4.54 29.86 -4.77
N LYS A 212 5.85 29.91 -5.07
CA LYS A 212 6.81 30.71 -4.30
C LYS A 212 6.43 32.18 -4.20
N THR A 213 6.05 32.81 -5.32
CA THR A 213 5.57 34.20 -5.30
C THR A 213 4.35 34.39 -4.40
N THR A 214 3.42 33.42 -4.37
CA THR A 214 2.27 33.51 -3.46
C THR A 214 2.64 33.36 -1.99
N GLU A 215 3.64 32.53 -1.65
CA GLU A 215 4.19 32.43 -0.30
C GLU A 215 4.86 33.75 0.13
N GLU A 216 5.66 34.36 -0.75
CA GLU A 216 6.30 35.65 -0.50
C GLU A 216 5.26 36.76 -0.25
N LEU A 217 4.17 36.79 -1.03
CA LEU A 217 3.06 37.73 -0.81
C LEU A 217 2.42 37.55 0.57
N LEU A 218 2.20 36.31 1.00
CA LEU A 218 1.66 36.02 2.32
C LEU A 218 2.62 36.44 3.44
N ASN A 219 3.91 36.13 3.31
CA ASN A 219 4.93 36.48 4.29
C ASN A 219 5.08 38.00 4.43
N ARG A 220 5.03 38.73 3.31
CA ARG A 220 5.01 40.20 3.31
C ARG A 220 3.78 40.77 4.00
N ALA A 221 2.60 40.22 3.72
CA ALA A 221 1.35 40.64 4.36
C ALA A 221 1.32 40.35 5.87
N ALA A 222 2.02 39.31 6.32
CA ALA A 222 2.17 38.96 7.72
C ALA A 222 3.22 39.80 8.47
N GLY A 223 3.94 40.71 7.79
CA GLY A 223 4.94 41.59 8.39
C GLY A 223 6.36 41.01 8.46
N GLY A 224 6.68 39.97 7.68
CA GLY A 224 8.04 39.43 7.57
C GLY A 224 8.97 40.38 6.81
N SER A 225 10.12 40.71 7.39
CA SER A 225 11.21 41.45 6.75
C SER A 225 11.77 40.70 5.54
N GLU A 226 12.09 41.41 4.45
CA GLU A 226 12.62 40.86 3.19
C GLU A 226 14.03 40.23 3.30
N ASP A 227 14.62 40.18 4.49
CA ASP A 227 15.94 39.57 4.75
C ASP A 227 15.84 38.47 5.84
N GLY A 228 15.82 37.20 5.42
CA GLY A 228 15.90 36.03 6.29
C GLY A 228 16.04 34.74 5.46
N PRO A 229 16.87 33.76 5.87
CA PRO A 229 17.51 32.82 4.96
C PRO A 229 16.53 31.78 4.38
N GLU A 230 16.84 31.33 3.17
CA GLU A 230 16.31 30.09 2.58
C GLU A 230 16.38 28.97 3.62
N GLY A 231 15.23 28.47 4.07
CA GLY A 231 15.15 27.37 5.03
C GLY A 231 14.32 27.68 6.27
N GLY A 232 13.11 28.19 6.10
CA GLY A 232 12.08 28.16 7.14
C GLY A 232 11.07 27.07 6.80
N THR A 233 11.32 25.83 7.19
CA THR A 233 10.23 24.87 7.40
C THR A 233 9.28 25.50 8.40
N MET A 234 8.10 25.95 7.95
CA MET A 234 7.02 26.23 8.87
C MET A 234 6.56 24.88 9.42
N ASP A 235 7.16 24.48 10.54
CA ASP A 235 6.63 23.43 11.39
C ASP A 235 5.33 23.95 12.00
N LEU A 236 4.22 23.72 11.28
CA LEU A 236 2.87 24.01 11.74
C LEU A 236 2.35 22.84 12.59
N SER A 237 3.16 22.39 13.54
CA SER A 237 2.78 21.44 14.58
C SER A 237 2.44 22.21 15.85
N THR A 238 1.22 22.75 15.93
CA THR A 238 0.59 23.02 17.23
C THR A 238 -0.93 22.84 17.12
N THR A 239 -1.35 21.60 17.42
CA THR A 239 -2.43 21.23 18.37
C THR A 239 -3.83 21.81 18.05
N GLU A 240 -4.87 21.04 17.72
CA GLU A 240 -5.41 19.85 18.39
C GLU A 240 -5.99 18.84 17.38
N GLN A 241 -5.58 17.58 17.50
CA GLN A 241 -6.41 16.47 17.05
C GLN A 241 -7.63 16.37 17.98
N SER A 242 -8.70 17.11 17.67
CA SER A 242 -10.03 16.69 18.13
C SER A 242 -10.51 15.58 17.21
N GLN A 243 -10.48 14.35 17.70
CA GLN A 243 -11.23 13.25 17.12
C GLN A 243 -12.72 13.48 17.41
N ASP A 244 -13.34 14.41 16.70
CA ASP A 244 -14.79 14.55 16.72
C ASP A 244 -15.40 13.76 15.56
N THR A 245 -15.84 12.56 15.94
CA THR A 245 -16.82 11.71 15.30
C THR A 245 -17.91 12.53 14.59
N TYR A 246 -17.90 12.57 13.26
CA TYR A 246 -19.02 13.11 12.49
C TYR A 246 -20.15 12.07 12.44
N VAL A 247 -21.08 12.20 13.38
CA VAL A 247 -22.42 11.62 13.30
C VAL A 247 -23.22 12.41 12.27
N SER A 248 -23.62 11.75 11.19
CA SER A 248 -24.57 12.28 10.20
C SER A 248 -25.91 12.62 10.87
N ARG A 249 -26.20 13.91 11.05
CA ARG A 249 -27.55 14.40 11.39
C ARG A 249 -28.30 14.75 10.11
N SER A 250 -29.19 13.86 9.70
CA SER A 250 -30.33 14.20 8.83
C SER A 250 -31.48 14.66 9.73
N THR A 251 -31.99 15.86 9.51
CA THR A 251 -33.16 16.40 10.22
C THR A 251 -34.46 16.06 9.48
N GLY A 252 -35.41 15.47 10.18
CA GLY A 252 -36.82 15.38 9.79
C GLY A 252 -37.58 14.26 10.51
N GLY A 253 -38.09 14.52 11.72
CA GLY A 253 -39.17 13.74 12.35
C GLY A 253 -40.56 14.30 11.98
N PRO A 254 -41.68 13.91 12.65
CA PRO A 254 -41.78 13.11 13.89
C PRO A 254 -42.93 12.04 13.95
N GLU A 255 -43.12 11.48 15.17
CA GLU A 255 -44.24 10.67 15.73
C GLU A 255 -44.26 9.15 15.37
N ASP A 256 -44.39 8.15 16.26
CA ASP A 256 -44.79 8.03 17.68
C ASP A 256 -44.11 6.81 18.37
N ASP A 257 -43.79 6.97 19.66
CA ASP A 257 -43.77 6.09 20.86
C ASP A 257 -43.69 4.51 20.84
N PRO A 258 -43.32 3.88 21.98
CA PRO A 258 -42.28 2.84 22.05
C PRO A 258 -42.80 1.43 22.34
N GLU A 259 -42.04 0.40 21.94
CA GLU A 259 -42.05 -0.90 22.62
C GLU A 259 -40.74 -1.66 22.38
N GLY A 260 -40.25 -2.31 23.44
CA GLY A 260 -38.92 -2.90 23.54
C GLY A 260 -38.72 -4.21 22.79
N GLY A 261 -37.47 -4.68 22.77
CA GLY A 261 -37.14 -6.01 22.26
C GLY A 261 -35.67 -6.18 21.97
N THR A 262 -34.96 -6.80 22.91
CA THR A 262 -33.68 -7.46 22.68
C THR A 262 -33.78 -8.45 21.51
N MET A 263 -32.82 -8.48 20.58
CA MET A 263 -32.26 -9.74 20.09
C MET A 263 -30.99 -9.56 19.26
N ASP A 264 -30.01 -10.34 19.70
CA ASP A 264 -28.78 -10.76 19.05
C ASP A 264 -29.10 -11.69 17.86
N LEU A 265 -28.36 -11.63 16.74
CA LEU A 265 -28.05 -12.79 15.88
C LEU A 265 -27.26 -12.42 14.61
N SER A 266 -26.12 -13.06 14.52
CA SER A 266 -25.26 -13.30 13.37
C SER A 266 -25.97 -13.72 12.08
N THR A 267 -25.23 -13.55 10.97
CA THR A 267 -25.16 -14.40 9.75
C THR A 267 -25.49 -13.63 8.47
N ALA A 268 -24.45 -13.24 7.74
CA ALA A 268 -24.56 -12.91 6.32
C ALA A 268 -23.44 -13.62 5.56
N GLY A 269 -23.77 -14.77 5.00
CA GLY A 269 -23.00 -15.44 3.98
C GLY A 269 -23.90 -15.68 2.77
N ARG A 270 -23.31 -15.43 1.60
CA ARG A 270 -23.64 -15.93 0.25
C ARG A 270 -24.46 -15.09 -0.74
N GLN A 271 -23.93 -15.15 -1.97
CA GLN A 271 -24.57 -15.09 -3.31
C GLN A 271 -24.87 -13.67 -3.85
N ASN A 272 -24.69 -13.35 -5.13
CA ASN A 272 -24.34 -14.12 -6.33
C ASN A 272 -23.95 -13.16 -7.49
N GLN A 273 -23.04 -13.63 -8.33
CA GLN A 273 -23.04 -13.66 -9.81
C GLN A 273 -23.32 -12.42 -10.69
N ASP A 274 -22.36 -12.25 -11.61
CA ASP A 274 -22.47 -12.02 -13.07
C ASP A 274 -23.16 -10.76 -13.62
N THR A 275 -22.51 -10.07 -14.58
CA THR A 275 -22.96 -9.99 -16.00
C THR A 275 -21.93 -9.22 -16.86
N PHE A 276 -21.63 -9.78 -18.04
CA PHE A 276 -20.83 -9.26 -19.16
C PHE A 276 -21.37 -7.96 -19.79
N ALA A 277 -20.49 -7.14 -20.40
CA ALA A 277 -20.68 -6.67 -21.79
C ALA A 277 -19.43 -5.98 -22.37
N ARG A 278 -18.99 -6.52 -23.50
CA ARG A 278 -17.89 -6.10 -24.38
C ARG A 278 -18.49 -5.21 -25.48
N GLY A 279 -18.03 -3.97 -25.63
CA GLY A 279 -18.40 -3.09 -26.75
C GLY A 279 -17.24 -2.88 -27.69
N ALA A 280 -17.27 -3.54 -28.85
CA ALA A 280 -16.35 -3.33 -29.96
C ALA A 280 -17.13 -2.67 -31.11
N THR A 281 -16.67 -1.50 -31.57
CA THR A 281 -17.20 -0.80 -32.75
C THR A 281 -16.09 -0.12 -33.54
N GLY A 282 -16.04 -0.42 -34.84
CA GLY A 282 -15.53 0.45 -35.92
C GLY A 282 -14.01 0.46 -36.13
N GLY A 283 -13.46 0.39 -37.34
CA GLY A 283 -14.06 0.43 -38.67
C GLY A 283 -13.00 0.21 -39.75
N HIS A 284 -13.44 -0.32 -40.89
CA HIS A 284 -12.68 -0.47 -42.11
C HIS A 284 -12.36 0.89 -42.75
N TYR A 285 -11.11 1.09 -43.19
CA TYR A 285 -10.76 2.08 -44.20
C TYR A 285 -10.13 1.37 -45.41
N LEU A 286 -10.83 1.47 -46.54
CA LEU A 286 -10.28 1.31 -47.88
C LEU A 286 -9.62 2.64 -48.26
N HIS A 287 -8.37 2.61 -48.73
CA HIS A 287 -7.90 3.55 -49.75
C HIS A 287 -6.64 3.05 -50.49
N THR A 288 -6.86 2.76 -51.77
CA THR A 288 -6.03 2.96 -52.97
C THR A 288 -4.68 3.68 -52.83
N LYS A 289 -3.65 3.11 -53.49
CA LYS A 289 -2.64 3.77 -54.36
C LYS A 289 -2.19 2.71 -55.39
N ALA A 290 -2.41 2.95 -56.69
CA ALA A 290 -1.53 3.65 -57.64
C ALA A 290 -0.27 2.83 -57.96
#